data_AF-A0A349EB22-F1
#
_entry.id   AF-A0A349EB22-F1
#
_cell.length_a   1.000
_cell.length_b   1.000
_cell.length_c   1.000
_cell.angle_alpha   90.00
_cell.angle_beta   90.00
_cell.angle_gamma   90.00
#
_symmetry.space_group_name_H-M   'P 1'
#
loop_
_entity.id
_entity.type
_entity.pdbx_description
1 polymer ?
#
loop_
_entity_poly.entity_id
_entity_poly.type
_entity_poly.pdbx_seq_one_letter_code
_entity_poly.pdbx_strand_id
1 'polypeptide(L)' 'ESTDWEIVSLVADGDLVMVERLDKTVVAGSPVNLPCLEYFELENGKIKIWRDYFDLSTYTTALTQALQP' A
#
# COMPACT_ATOMS: atom_id res chain seq x y z
N GLU A 1 7.94 3.40 -14.16
CA GLU A 1 6.81 2.62 -13.62
C GLU A 1 5.89 3.58 -12.88
N SER A 2 4.58 3.33 -12.92
CA SER A 2 3.59 4.12 -12.20
C SER A 2 2.88 3.23 -11.19
N THR A 3 2.70 3.74 -9.99
CA THR A 3 1.83 3.13 -8.98
C THR A 3 0.72 4.11 -8.69
N ASP A 4 -0.53 3.65 -8.82
CA ASP A 4 -1.71 4.37 -8.38
C ASP A 4 -2.09 3.87 -6.98
N TRP A 5 -2.38 4.80 -6.07
CA TRP A 5 -2.72 4.52 -4.68
C TRP A 5 -4.19 4.82 -4.47
N GLU A 6 -5.01 3.78 -4.61
CA GLU A 6 -6.43 3.91 -4.38
C GLU A 6 -6.72 3.80 -2.88
N ILE A 7 -7.29 4.86 -2.30
CA ILE A 7 -7.79 4.82 -0.92
C ILE A 7 -9.17 4.15 -0.93
N VAL A 8 -9.27 3.01 -0.25
CA VAL A 8 -10.53 2.27 -0.08
C VAL A 8 -11.31 2.83 1.11
N SER A 9 -10.64 2.99 2.25
CA SER A 9 -11.21 3.57 3.45
C SER A 9 -10.14 4.31 4.25
N LEU A 10 -10.55 5.32 5.01
CA LEU A 10 -9.66 6.13 5.84
C LEU A 10 -10.37 6.51 7.14
N VAL A 11 -9.69 6.33 8.26
CA VAL A 11 -10.14 6.82 9.57
C VAL A 11 -9.01 7.63 10.21
N ALA A 12 -9.39 8.69 10.93
CA ALA A 12 -8.46 9.50 11.69
C ALA A 12 -9.05 9.79 13.07
N ASP A 13 -8.20 9.70 14.10
CA ASP A 13 -8.52 10.06 15.48
C ASP A 13 -7.32 10.79 16.10
N GLY A 14 -7.43 12.11 16.22
CA GLY A 14 -6.32 12.96 16.66
C GLY A 14 -5.09 12.81 15.76
N ASP A 15 -3.97 12.41 16.36
CA ASP A 15 -2.69 12.18 15.68
C ASP A 15 -2.55 10.77 15.10
N LEU A 16 -3.60 9.94 15.12
CA LEU A 16 -3.59 8.59 14.58
C LEU A 16 -4.41 8.55 13.28
N VAL A 17 -3.83 7.99 12.22
CA VAL A 17 -4.52 7.76 10.94
C VAL A 17 -4.36 6.30 10.53
N MET A 18 -5.45 5.66 10.11
CA MET A 18 -5.40 4.35 9.45
C MET A 18 -6.00 4.47 8.07
N VAL A 19 -5.37 3.85 7.08
CA VAL A 19 -5.79 3.92 5.67
C VAL A 19 -5.77 2.52 5.07
N GLU A 20 -6.90 2.07 4.55
CA GLU A 20 -6.95 0.89 3.69
C GLU A 20 -6.70 1.34 2.25
N ARG A 21 -5.71 0.74 1.60
CA ARG A 21 -5.31 1.09 0.23
C ARG A 21 -5.22 -0.14 -0.67
N LEU A 22 -5.41 0.11 -1.96
CA LEU A 22 -5.05 -0.80 -3.03
C LEU A 22 -3.97 -0.16 -3.90
N ASP A 23 -2.75 -0.66 -3.77
CA ASP A 23 -1.59 -0.14 -4.50
C ASP A 23 -1.49 -0.85 -5.84
N LYS A 24 -1.89 -0.14 -6.91
CA LYS A 24 -1.94 -0.67 -8.27
C LYS A 24 -0.67 -0.32 -9.02
N THR A 25 0.26 -1.25 -9.10
CA THR A 25 1.51 -1.09 -9.85
C THR A 25 1.42 -1.82 -11.19
N VAL A 26 2.06 -1.28 -12.23
CA VAL A 26 2.24 -2.01 -13.51
C VAL A 26 3.70 -2.40 -13.67
N VAL A 27 3.96 -3.70 -13.77
CA VAL A 27 5.30 -4.28 -13.96
C VAL A 27 5.31 -5.10 -15.24
N ALA A 28 6.26 -4.82 -16.14
CA ALA A 28 6.37 -5.49 -17.44
C ALA A 28 5.04 -5.54 -18.25
N GLY A 29 4.19 -4.52 -18.11
CA GLY A 29 2.87 -4.45 -18.76
C GLY A 29 1.75 -5.22 -18.05
N SER A 30 2.05 -5.93 -16.96
CA SER A 30 1.08 -6.67 -16.15
C SER A 30 0.74 -5.92 -14.85
N PRO A 31 -0.52 -5.98 -14.38
CA PRO A 31 -0.90 -5.39 -13.10
C PRO A 31 -0.39 -6.22 -11.92
N VAL A 32 0.24 -5.54 -10.95
CA VAL A 32 0.69 -6.08 -9.67
C VAL A 32 0.03 -5.23 -8.59
N ASN A 33 -1.09 -5.74 -8.07
CA ASN A 33 -1.88 -5.05 -7.05
C ASN A 33 -1.51 -5.53 -5.65
N LEU A 34 -1.31 -4.59 -4.73
CA LEU A 34 -1.05 -4.87 -3.33
C LEU A 34 -2.13 -4.25 -2.44
N PRO A 35 -3.06 -5.06 -1.91
CA PRO A 35 -3.93 -4.62 -0.83
C PRO A 35 -3.10 -4.42 0.44
N CYS A 36 -3.23 -3.26 1.09
CA CYS A 36 -2.53 -2.97 2.32
C CYS A 36 -3.36 -2.10 3.28
N LEU A 37 -3.06 -2.21 4.57
CA LEU A 37 -3.54 -1.31 5.61
C LEU A 37 -2.35 -0.54 6.17
N GLU A 38 -2.43 0.78 6.14
CA GLU A 38 -1.42 1.65 6.71
C GLU A 38 -1.85 2.19 8.06
N TYR A 39 -0.86 2.40 8.91
CA TYR A 39 -1.01 3.01 10.23
C TYR A 39 0.01 4.14 10.38
N PHE A 40 -0.49 5.34 10.66
CA PHE A 40 0.30 6.52 10.92
C PHE A 40 0.09 7.04 12.34
N GLU A 41 1.19 7.38 13.02
CA GLU A 41 1.17 8.30 14.16
C GLU A 41 1.83 9.60 13.72
N LEU A 42 1.19 10.72 14.03
CA LEU A 42 1.68 12.07 13.78
C LEU A 42 2.26 12.67 15.06
N GLU A 43 3.21 13.58 14.90
CA GLU A 43 3.71 14.45 15.97
C GLU A 43 4.05 15.80 15.35
N ASN A 44 3.49 16.88 15.89
CA ASN A 44 3.64 18.24 15.35
C ASN A 44 3.28 18.37 13.86
N GLY A 45 2.22 17.67 13.43
CA GLY A 45 1.74 17.67 12.04
C GLY A 45 2.67 16.96 11.05
N LYS A 46 3.60 16.13 11.52
CA LYS A 46 4.51 15.30 10.72
C LYS A 46 4.32 13.83 11.06
N ILE A 47 4.55 12.94 10.09
CA ILE A 47 4.53 11.50 10.32
C ILE A 47 5.71 11.13 11.23
N LYS A 48 5.40 10.55 12.39
CA LYS A 48 6.37 10.01 13.36
C LYS A 48 6.53 8.50 13.19
N ILE A 49 5.43 7.78 12.98
CA ILE A 49 5.40 6.34 12.70
C ILE A 49 4.62 6.10 11.41
N TRP A 50 5.14 5.22 10.57
CA TRP A 50 4.47 4.68 9.40
C TRP A 50 4.69 3.17 9.38
N ARG A 51 3.59 2.41 9.43
CA ARG A 51 3.60 0.94 9.27
C ARG A 51 2.64 0.53 8.18
N ASP A 52 3.11 -0.32 7.27
CA ASP A 52 2.27 -0.98 6.27
C ASP A 52 2.09 -2.45 6.66
N TYR A 53 0.83 -2.86 6.73
CA TYR A 53 0.42 -4.23 6.96
C TYR A 53 -0.13 -4.81 5.66
N PHE A 54 0.54 -5.82 5.14
CA PHE A 54 0.14 -6.52 3.93
C PHE A 54 0.68 -7.95 3.95
N ASP A 55 0.16 -8.79 3.06
CA ASP A 55 0.69 -10.13 2.84
C ASP A 55 1.77 -10.12 1.75
N LEU A 56 3.01 -10.45 2.13
CA LEU A 56 4.13 -10.46 1.20
C LEU A 56 3.96 -11.51 0.10
N SER A 57 3.29 -12.64 0.39
CA SER A 57 3.10 -13.72 -0.57
C SER A 57 2.19 -13.30 -1.74
N THR A 58 1.17 -12.51 -1.45
CA THR A 58 0.26 -11.89 -2.42
C THR A 58 1.03 -11.03 -3.41
N TYR A 59 1.90 -10.14 -2.91
CA TYR A 59 2.71 -9.27 -3.76
C TYR A 59 3.72 -10.05 -4.60
N THR A 60 4.53 -10.89 -3.95
CA THR A 60 5.63 -11.61 -4.60
C THR A 60 5.15 -12.63 -5.63
N THR A 61 3.98 -13.25 -5.42
CA THR A 61 3.35 -14.14 -6.40
C THR A 61 2.95 -13.38 -7.66
N ALA A 62 2.24 -12.26 -7.52
CA ALA A 62 1.82 -11.43 -8.65
C ALA A 62 3.03 -10.86 -9.41
N LEU A 63 4.04 -10.38 -8.68
CA LEU A 63 5.29 -9.89 -9.28
C LEU A 63 6.03 -10.99 -10.06
N THR A 64 6.12 -12.20 -9.50
CA THR A 64 6.78 -13.32 -10.17
C THR A 64 6.07 -13.66 -11.47
N GLN A 65 4.73 -13.72 -11.47
CA GLN A 65 3.93 -13.96 -12.66
C GLN A 65 4.11 -12.87 -13.71
N ALA A 66 4.14 -11.60 -13.30
CA ALA A 66 4.35 -10.47 -14.22
C ALA A 66 5.70 -10.49 -14.92
N LEU A 67 6.73 -11.09 -14.30
CA LEU A 67 8.09 -11.17 -14.82
C LEU A 67 8.37 -12.48 -15.58
N GLN A 68 7.39 -13.39 -15.69
CA GLN A 68 7.55 -14.58 -16.52
C GLN A 68 7.61 -14.21 -18.01
N PRO A 69 8.49 -14.85 -18.80
CA PRO A 69 8.65 -14.59 -20.23
C PRO A 69 7.46 -15.05 -21.07
#